data_AF-A0A926A700-F1
#
_entry.id   AF-A0A926A700-F1
#
_cell.length_a   1.000
_cell.length_b   1.000
_cell.length_c   1.000
_cell.angle_alpha   90.00
_cell.angle_beta   90.00
_cell.angle_gamma   90.00
#
_symmetry.space_group_name_H-M   'P 1'
#
loop_
_entity.id
_entity.type
_entity.pdbx_description
1 polymer ?
#
loop_
_entity_poly.entity_id
_entity_poly.type
_entity_poly.pdbx_seq_one_letter_code
_entity_poly.pdbx_strand_id
1 'polypeptide(L)'
;MADEDGWAHLLAEAMTDLDDCAAYILLVTDKTIDETDAYGPMSATDALGEADRLVRDLDSEGLRGVAVRMVRLHAVASTDDIGVRTAFFRMRP
;
A
#
# COMPACT_ATOMS: atom_id res chain seq x y z
N MET A 1 -15.09 -21.80 -22.17
CA MET A 1 -14.61 -22.66 -21.08
C MET A 1 -13.10 -22.58 -21.17
N ALA A 2 -12.48 -21.65 -20.45
CA ALA A 2 -11.03 -21.53 -20.44
C ALA A 2 -10.46 -22.79 -19.78
N ASP A 3 -9.46 -23.38 -20.41
CA ASP A 3 -8.69 -24.51 -19.88
C ASP A 3 -8.02 -24.13 -18.56
N GLU A 4 -7.70 -25.12 -17.72
CA GLU A 4 -7.00 -24.88 -16.45
C GLU A 4 -5.64 -24.20 -16.67
N ASP A 5 -5.02 -24.42 -17.84
CA ASP A 5 -3.76 -23.81 -18.25
C ASP A 5 -3.89 -22.31 -18.56
N GLY A 6 -5.01 -21.86 -19.13
CA GLY A 6 -5.30 -20.45 -19.39
C GLY A 6 -5.50 -19.64 -18.11
N TRP A 7 -6.09 -20.24 -17.07
CA TRP A 7 -6.22 -19.60 -15.75
C TRP A 7 -4.89 -19.51 -15.00
N ALA A 8 -4.05 -20.54 -15.09
CA ALA A 8 -2.72 -20.53 -14.49
C ALA A 8 -1.82 -19.45 -15.11
N HIS A 9 -1.90 -19.26 -16.43
CA HIS A 9 -1.16 -18.21 -17.14
C HIS A 9 -1.61 -16.80 -16.74
N LEU A 10 -2.93 -16.54 -16.72
CA LEU A 10 -3.48 -15.25 -16.27
C LEU A 10 -3.15 -14.94 -14.81
N LEU A 11 -3.11 -15.96 -13.95
CA LEU A 11 -2.71 -15.79 -12.55
C LEU A 11 -1.21 -15.44 -12.45
N ALA A 12 -0.34 -16.10 -13.22
CA ALA A 12 1.09 -15.82 -13.23
C ALA A 12 1.42 -14.42 -13.79
N GLU A 13 0.72 -13.97 -14.83
CA GLU A 13 0.84 -12.60 -15.36
C GLU A 13 0.34 -11.58 -14.34
N ALA A 14 -0.84 -11.81 -13.75
CA ALA A 14 -1.36 -10.93 -12.70
C ALA A 14 -0.43 -10.88 -11.47
N MET A 15 0.24 -11.98 -11.12
CA MET A 15 1.23 -12.01 -10.05
C MET A 15 2.52 -11.27 -10.41
N THR A 16 2.94 -11.32 -11.67
CA THR A 16 4.11 -10.58 -12.16
C THR A 16 3.84 -9.07 -12.19
N ASP A 17 2.65 -8.65 -12.64
CA ASP A 17 2.18 -7.26 -12.58
C ASP A 17 2.01 -6.75 -11.14
N LEU A 18 1.75 -7.66 -10.19
CA LEU A 18 1.71 -7.35 -8.76
C LEU A 18 3.11 -7.21 -8.14
N ASP A 19 4.13 -7.83 -8.72
CA ASP A 19 5.52 -7.74 -8.25
C ASP A 19 6.23 -6.48 -8.77
N ASP A 20 5.82 -5.93 -9.92
CA ASP A 20 6.36 -4.69 -10.47
C ASP A 20 5.61 -3.46 -9.93
N CYS A 21 5.77 -3.21 -8.63
CA CYS A 21 5.17 -2.03 -7.98
C CYS A 21 5.87 -0.75 -8.43
N ALA A 22 5.15 0.11 -9.15
CA ALA A 22 5.71 1.36 -9.67
C ALA A 22 6.09 2.36 -8.57
N ALA A 23 5.32 2.40 -7.47
CA ALA A 23 5.61 3.25 -6.33
C ALA A 23 4.90 2.76 -5.06
N TYR A 24 5.15 3.45 -3.95
CA TYR A 24 4.49 3.25 -2.67
C TYR A 24 3.89 4.57 -2.17
N ILE A 25 2.78 4.49 -1.47
CA ILE A 25 2.21 5.59 -0.69
C ILE A 25 2.12 5.18 0.77
N LEU A 26 2.21 6.14 1.69
CA LEU A 26 1.90 5.92 3.10
C LEU A 26 0.52 6.51 3.39
N LEU A 27 -0.32 5.75 4.08
CA LEU A 27 -1.57 6.24 4.64
C LEU A 27 -1.42 6.38 6.15
N VAL A 28 -1.71 7.56 6.67
CA VAL A 28 -1.73 7.84 8.11
C VAL A 28 -3.16 8.06 8.52
N THR A 29 -3.72 7.16 9.31
CA THR A 29 -5.15 7.17 9.66
C THR A 29 -5.34 7.38 11.16
N ASP A 30 -6.11 8.40 11.53
CA ASP A 30 -6.65 8.56 12.88
C ASP A 30 -8.14 8.19 12.89
N LYS A 31 -8.47 7.07 13.56
CA LYS A 31 -9.85 6.59 13.68
C LYS A 31 -10.70 7.38 14.68
N THR A 32 -10.07 8.18 15.52
CA THR A 32 -10.75 9.00 16.54
C THR A 32 -11.48 10.17 15.89
N ILE A 33 -10.89 10.75 14.84
CA ILE A 33 -11.41 11.91 14.11
C ILE A 33 -11.85 11.57 12.68
N ASP A 34 -11.78 10.29 12.29
CA ASP A 34 -12.11 9.78 10.95
C ASP A 34 -11.30 10.46 9.83
N GLU A 35 -10.02 10.70 10.10
CA GLU A 35 -9.10 11.36 9.16
C GLU A 35 -8.09 10.37 8.57
N THR A 36 -7.72 10.59 7.31
CA THR A 36 -6.66 9.82 6.64
C THR A 36 -5.85 10.71 5.71
N ASP A 37 -4.57 10.84 6.01
CA ASP A 37 -3.59 11.51 5.17
C ASP A 37 -2.86 10.52 4.28
N ALA A 38 -2.39 11.00 3.12
CA ALA A 38 -1.61 10.23 2.16
C ALA A 38 -0.28 10.93 1.83
N TYR A 39 0.80 10.16 1.85
CA TYR A 39 2.16 10.62 1.51
C TYR A 39 2.70 9.81 0.35
N GLY A 40 3.37 10.47 -0.60
CA GLY A 40 3.99 9.85 -1.77
C GLY A 40 3.41 10.39 -3.09
N PRO A 41 3.65 9.70 -4.23
CA PRO A 41 4.34 8.41 -4.38
C PRO A 41 5.83 8.45 -4.03
N MET A 42 6.36 7.32 -3.55
CA MET A 42 7.75 7.13 -3.11
C MET A 42 8.33 5.81 -3.62
N SER A 43 9.67 5.69 -3.65
CA SER A 43 10.33 4.39 -3.78
C SER A 43 10.08 3.53 -2.53
N ALA A 44 10.30 2.21 -2.63
CA ALA A 44 10.13 1.30 -1.49
C ALA A 44 11.00 1.69 -0.29
N THR A 45 12.26 2.06 -0.53
CA THR A 45 13.22 2.41 0.52
C THR A 45 12.85 3.72 1.19
N ASP A 46 12.44 4.73 0.40
CA ASP A 46 12.04 6.04 0.94
C ASP A 46 10.74 5.91 1.75
N ALA A 47 9.77 5.14 1.25
CA ALA A 47 8.52 4.88 1.97
C ALA A 47 8.74 4.16 3.30
N LEU A 48 9.68 3.19 3.35
CA LEU A 48 10.02 2.49 4.58
C LEU A 48 10.68 3.44 5.60
N GLY A 49 11.62 4.28 5.15
CA GLY A 49 12.28 5.27 6.00
C GLY A 49 11.31 6.30 6.55
N GLU A 50 10.42 6.81 5.70
CA GLU A 50 9.40 7.78 6.09
C GLU A 50 8.36 7.16 7.04
N ALA A 51 7.98 5.90 6.83
CA ALA A 51 7.09 5.19 7.75
C ALA A 51 7.70 5.02 9.15
N ASP A 52 8.99 4.64 9.25
CA ASP A 52 9.68 4.55 10.54
C ASP A 52 9.77 5.92 11.23
N ARG A 53 10.06 6.98 10.47
CA ARG A 53 10.05 8.35 10.99
C ARG A 53 8.69 8.75 11.55
N LEU A 54 7.62 8.59 10.76
CA LEU A 54 6.25 8.94 11.17
C LEU A 54 5.82 8.16 12.41
N VAL A 55 6.12 6.86 12.50
CA VAL A 55 5.78 6.06 13.69
C VAL A 55 6.48 6.61 14.94
N ARG A 56 7.78 6.93 14.85
CA ARG A 56 8.53 7.49 15.98
C ARG A 56 8.00 8.86 16.40
N ASP A 57 7.67 9.71 15.44
CA ASP A 57 7.12 11.04 15.71
C ASP A 57 5.77 10.92 16.44
N LEU A 58 4.86 10.10 15.92
CA LEU A 58 3.55 9.81 16.55
C LEU A 58 3.69 9.21 17.95
N ASP A 59 4.62 8.26 18.15
CA ASP A 59 4.89 7.68 19.45
C ASP A 59 5.41 8.71 20.45
N SER A 60 6.27 9.62 19.99
CA SER A 60 6.82 10.71 20.81
C SER A 60 5.75 11.72 21.24
N GLU A 61 4.71 11.91 20.42
CA GLU A 61 3.56 12.76 20.68
C GLU A 61 2.43 12.05 21.44
N GLY A 62 2.58 10.74 21.71
CA GLY A 62 1.58 9.93 22.40
C GLY A 62 0.36 9.55 21.55
N LEU A 63 0.44 9.72 20.22
CA LEU A 63 -0.63 9.50 19.25
C LEU A 63 -0.77 8.01 18.87
N ARG A 64 -0.85 7.13 19.86
CA ARG A 64 -0.89 5.66 19.68
C ARG A 64 -2.13 5.14 18.96
N GLY A 65 -3.15 5.98 18.77
CA GLY A 65 -4.36 5.66 18.00
C GLY A 65 -4.21 5.87 16.50
N VAL A 66 -3.12 6.50 16.06
CA VAL A 66 -2.84 6.81 14.66
C VAL A 66 -2.04 5.66 14.03
N ALA A 67 -2.49 5.17 12.87
CA ALA A 67 -1.86 4.06 12.18
C ALA A 67 -1.17 4.52 10.89
N VAL A 68 0.11 4.17 10.73
CA VAL A 68 0.86 4.36 9.48
C VAL A 68 0.83 3.07 8.66
N ARG A 69 0.48 3.14 7.38
CA ARG A 69 0.37 1.99 6.48
C ARG A 69 1.06 2.26 5.16
N MET A 70 2.03 1.43 4.81
CA MET A 70 2.62 1.45 3.47
C MET A 70 1.76 0.65 2.50
N VAL A 71 1.39 1.27 1.38
CA VAL A 71 0.51 0.71 0.35
C VAL A 71 1.24 0.72 -0.99
N ARG A 72 1.17 -0.39 -1.71
CA ARG A 72 1.69 -0.52 -3.08
C ARG A 72 0.80 0.28 -4.03
N LEU A 73 1.41 1.16 -4.81
CA LEU A 73 0.77 1.85 -5.91
C LEU A 73 1.18 1.14 -7.20
N HIS A 74 0.25 0.39 -7.77
CA HIS A 74 0.45 -0.21 -9.09
C HIS A 74 0.25 0.86 -10.15
N ALA A 75 1.15 0.88 -11.15
CA ALA A 75 0.87 1.66 -12.34
C ALA A 75 -0.37 1.08 -13.01
N VAL A 76 -1.36 1.93 -13.28
CA VAL A 76 -2.50 1.53 -14.09
C VAL A 76 -1.98 1.32 -15.51
N ALA A 77 -2.23 0.16 -16.08
CA ALA A 77 -2.15 0.01 -17.52
C ALA A 77 -3.21 0.95 -18.15
N SER A 78 -2.76 2.10 -18.63
CA SER A 78 -3.53 3.22 -19.21
C SER A 78 -4.03 4.31 -18.24
N THR A 79 -3.97 5.54 -18.73
CA THR A 79 -4.11 6.82 -18.03
C THR A 79 -5.54 7.14 -17.57
N ASP A 80 -6.48 6.20 -17.67
CA ASP A 80 -7.90 6.43 -17.43
C ASP A 80 -8.46 5.80 -16.14
N ASP A 81 -7.69 5.05 -15.35
CA ASP A 81 -8.28 4.28 -14.23
C ASP A 81 -7.36 4.14 -12.99
N ILE A 82 -7.15 5.23 -12.22
CA ILE A 82 -6.40 5.18 -10.93
C ILE A 82 -7.18 4.34 -9.89
N GLY A 83 -6.96 3.02 -9.91
CA GLY A 83 -7.52 2.09 -8.94
C GLY A 83 -6.56 1.83 -7.77
N VAL A 84 -6.94 2.26 -6.56
CA VAL A 84 -6.23 1.91 -5.32
C VAL A 84 -6.55 0.47 -4.94
N ARG A 85 -5.58 -0.45 -5.02
CA ARG A 85 -5.70 -1.82 -4.50
C ARG A 85 -5.15 -1.87 -3.06
N THR A 86 -6.05 -1.97 -2.07
CA THR A 86 -5.67 -2.06 -0.64
C THR A 86 -5.48 -3.52 -0.21
N ALA A 87 -4.32 -3.86 0.34
CA ALA A 87 -4.11 -5.12 1.05
C ALA A 87 -4.07 -4.88 2.57
N PHE A 88 -4.83 -5.65 3.36
CA PHE A 88 -4.84 -5.56 4.82
C PHE A 88 -3.99 -6.67 5.43
N PHE A 89 -2.88 -6.32 6.08
CA PHE A 89 -2.14 -7.25 6.94
C PHE A 89 -2.45 -6.95 8.40
N ARG A 90 -3.11 -7.90 9.07
CA ARG A 90 -3.31 -7.89 10.53
C ARG A 90 -2.17 -8.68 11.16
N MET A 91 -1.15 -8.01 11.69
CA MET A 91 -0.26 -8.66 12.64
C MET A 91 -1.04 -8.91 13.93
N ARG A 92 -1.16 -10.19 14.32
CA ARG A 92 -1.71 -10.59 15.63
C ARG A 92 -0.64 -10.38 16.71
N PRO A 93 -1.07 -10.16 17.97
CA PRO A 93 -0.22 -9.74 19.08
C PRO A 93 0.86 -10.75 19.44
#